data_AF-A0A453I0D9-F1
#
_entry.id   AF-A0A453I0D9-F1
#
_cell.length_a   1.000
_cell.length_b   1.000
_cell.length_c   1.000
_cell.angle_alpha   90.00
_cell.angle_beta   90.00
_cell.angle_gamma   90.00
#
_symmetry.space_group_name_H-M   'P 1'
#
loop_
_entity.id
_entity.type
_entity.pdbx_description
1 polymer ?
#
loop_
_entity_poly.entity_id
_entity_poly.type
_entity_poly.pdbx_seq_one_letter_code
_entity_poly.pdbx_strand_id
1 'polypeptide(L)'
;MPELREGMAIGLMVTYASLVESVKRSSIEDNIELFERKINALAHLEENGFDVKLLQHSLMKLLEAKWEHTKHLGHLDELKELVPRKESAMYHKHALLVEKEGAIFQLEQKLECLRGEAEQIARETKDEDAELLRLKEGVNIAQEACVNVEVRFHDILSDMRSRLQLSE
;
A
#
# COMPACT_ATOMS: atom_id res chain seq x y z
N MET A 1 -55.51 -30.66 -55.21
CA MET A 1 -56.63 -30.12 -54.40
C MET A 1 -56.26 -28.71 -53.95
N PRO A 2 -56.91 -27.67 -54.50
CA PRO A 2 -56.68 -26.28 -54.14
C PRO A 2 -56.88 -25.99 -52.65
N GLU A 3 -57.84 -26.64 -51.99
CA GLU A 3 -58.15 -26.38 -50.57
C GLU A 3 -56.98 -26.75 -49.64
N LEU A 4 -56.20 -27.79 -49.99
CA LEU A 4 -55.04 -28.21 -49.20
C LEU A 4 -53.90 -27.18 -49.27
N ARG A 5 -53.69 -26.58 -50.45
CA ARG A 5 -52.67 -25.54 -50.66
C ARG A 5 -53.04 -24.26 -49.91
N GLU A 6 -54.32 -23.90 -49.95
CA GLU A 6 -54.84 -22.72 -49.26
C GLU A 6 -54.76 -22.88 -47.73
N GLY A 7 -55.16 -24.03 -47.20
CA GLY A 7 -55.02 -24.33 -45.77
C GLY A 7 -53.57 -24.25 -45.28
N MET A 8 -52.62 -24.75 -46.07
CA MET A 8 -51.18 -24.64 -45.76
C MET A 8 -50.71 -23.18 -45.72
N ALA A 9 -51.11 -22.37 -46.71
CA ALA A 9 -50.75 -20.96 -46.76
C ALA A 9 -51.27 -20.17 -45.54
N ILE A 10 -52.51 -20.43 -45.12
CA ILE A 10 -53.10 -19.83 -43.90
C ILE A 10 -52.29 -20.24 -42.66
N GLY A 11 -51.93 -21.52 -42.52
CA GLY A 11 -51.13 -22.01 -41.41
C GLY A 11 -49.75 -21.33 -41.32
N LEU A 12 -49.08 -21.15 -42.46
CA LEU A 12 -47.80 -20.44 -42.52
C LEU A 12 -47.94 -18.95 -42.17
N MET A 13 -49.02 -18.29 -42.60
CA MET A 13 -49.31 -16.89 -42.22
C MET A 13 -49.47 -16.73 -40.71
N VAL A 14 -50.23 -17.63 -40.07
CA VAL A 14 -50.42 -17.63 -38.62
C VAL A 14 -49.08 -17.87 -37.90
N THR A 15 -48.27 -18.78 -38.44
CA THR A 15 -46.92 -19.07 -37.91
C THR A 15 -46.02 -17.84 -38.00
N TYR A 16 -46.01 -17.14 -39.14
CA TYR A 16 -45.25 -15.90 -39.31
C TYR A 16 -45.69 -14.81 -38.32
N ALA A 17 -47.00 -14.57 -38.18
CA ALA A 17 -47.53 -13.60 -37.22
C ALA A 17 -47.12 -13.94 -35.78
N SER A 18 -47.20 -15.22 -35.41
CA SER A 18 -46.80 -15.71 -34.09
C SER A 18 -45.29 -15.54 -33.85
N LEU A 19 -44.46 -15.78 -34.88
CA LEU A 19 -43.03 -15.61 -34.81
C LEU A 19 -42.63 -14.14 -34.65
N VAL A 20 -43.26 -13.23 -35.40
CA VAL A 20 -43.07 -11.78 -35.24
C VAL A 20 -43.37 -11.35 -33.81
N GLU A 21 -44.50 -11.79 -33.24
CA GLU A 21 -44.88 -11.46 -31.86
C GLU A 21 -43.90 -12.07 -30.84
N SER A 22 -43.45 -13.29 -31.10
CA SER A 22 -42.42 -13.95 -30.30
C SER A 22 -41.10 -13.16 -30.31
N VAL A 23 -40.67 -12.63 -31.46
CA VAL A 23 -39.46 -11.79 -31.57
C VAL A 23 -39.63 -10.47 -30.82
N LYS A 24 -40.79 -9.82 -30.92
CA LYS A 24 -41.08 -8.59 -30.17
C LYS A 24 -41.02 -8.77 -28.66
N ARG A 25 -41.34 -9.97 -28.18
CA ARG A 25 -41.30 -10.34 -26.76
C ARG A 25 -39.94 -10.87 -26.30
N SER A 26 -38.94 -10.93 -27.18
CA SER A 26 -37.62 -11.41 -26.79
C SER A 26 -36.97 -10.48 -25.76
N SER A 27 -36.31 -11.09 -24.78
CA SER A 27 -35.59 -10.42 -23.71
C SER A 27 -34.09 -10.63 -23.84
N ILE A 28 -33.30 -9.71 -23.27
CA ILE A 28 -31.86 -9.90 -23.13
C ILE A 28 -31.50 -11.06 -22.18
N GLU A 29 -32.46 -11.51 -21.37
CA GLU A 29 -32.31 -12.65 -20.47
C GLU A 29 -32.53 -13.99 -21.19
N ASP A 30 -33.21 -14.00 -22.34
CA ASP A 30 -33.50 -15.21 -23.11
C ASP A 30 -32.23 -15.97 -23.50
N ASN A 31 -32.31 -17.30 -23.53
CA ASN A 31 -31.19 -18.14 -23.97
C ASN A 31 -30.88 -17.92 -25.46
N ILE A 32 -29.61 -18.02 -25.82
CA ILE A 32 -29.14 -17.93 -27.22
C ILE A 32 -29.87 -18.94 -28.12
N GLU A 33 -30.13 -20.15 -27.61
CA GLU A 33 -30.89 -21.20 -28.30
C GLU A 33 -32.29 -20.74 -28.74
N LEU A 34 -32.94 -19.83 -28.00
CA LEU A 34 -34.25 -19.30 -28.37
C LEU A 34 -34.17 -18.40 -29.60
N PHE A 35 -33.09 -17.64 -29.75
CA PHE A 35 -32.85 -16.84 -30.95
C PHE A 35 -32.52 -17.73 -32.15
N GLU A 36 -31.70 -18.77 -31.96
CA GLU A 36 -31.38 -19.75 -33.02
C GLU A 36 -32.63 -20.48 -33.52
N ARG A 37 -33.52 -20.91 -32.61
CA ARG A 37 -34.81 -21.53 -32.98
C ARG A 37 -35.68 -20.58 -33.81
N LYS A 38 -35.72 -19.28 -33.47
CA LYS A 38 -36.48 -18.27 -34.24
C LYS A 38 -35.87 -18.04 -35.62
N ILE A 39 -34.55 -18.04 -35.74
CA ILE A 39 -33.84 -17.94 -37.02
C ILE A 39 -34.13 -19.16 -37.91
N ASN A 40 -34.10 -20.37 -37.35
CA ASN A 40 -34.45 -21.58 -38.08
C ASN A 40 -35.92 -21.60 -38.54
N ALA A 41 -36.84 -21.13 -37.70
CA ALA A 41 -38.24 -20.98 -38.06
C ALA A 41 -38.46 -19.95 -39.18
N LEU A 42 -37.66 -18.88 -39.21
CA LEU A 42 -37.66 -17.90 -40.29
C LEU A 42 -37.19 -18.50 -41.62
N ALA A 43 -36.12 -19.29 -41.61
CA ALA A 43 -35.60 -19.96 -42.80
C ALA A 43 -36.68 -20.84 -43.45
N HIS A 44 -37.45 -21.58 -42.63
CA HIS A 44 -38.56 -22.38 -43.13
C HIS A 44 -39.68 -21.55 -43.77
N LEU A 45 -39.96 -20.35 -43.25
CA LEU A 45 -40.95 -19.43 -43.84
C LEU A 45 -40.44 -18.83 -45.15
N GLU A 46 -39.14 -18.51 -45.24
CA GLU A 46 -38.49 -18.03 -46.47
C GLU A 46 -38.58 -19.07 -47.60
N GLU A 47 -38.31 -20.35 -47.29
CA GLU A 47 -38.46 -21.47 -48.23
C GLU A 47 -39.88 -21.57 -48.81
N ASN A 48 -40.89 -21.11 -48.07
CA ASN A 48 -42.29 -21.09 -48.48
C ASN A 48 -42.72 -19.75 -49.10
N GLY A 49 -41.79 -18.85 -49.42
CA GLY A 49 -42.03 -17.62 -50.18
C GLY A 49 -42.38 -16.39 -49.35
N PHE A 50 -42.20 -16.42 -48.02
CA PHE A 50 -42.37 -15.24 -47.17
C PHE A 50 -41.16 -14.30 -47.29
N ASP A 51 -41.39 -12.98 -47.37
CA ASP A 51 -40.31 -11.99 -47.23
C ASP A 51 -39.99 -11.79 -45.74
N VAL A 52 -38.90 -12.42 -45.30
CA VAL A 52 -38.48 -12.44 -43.90
C VAL A 52 -37.24 -11.58 -43.63
N LYS A 53 -36.67 -10.92 -44.64
CA LYS A 53 -35.34 -10.28 -44.56
C LYS A 53 -35.23 -9.28 -43.42
N LEU A 54 -36.26 -8.47 -43.22
CA LEU A 54 -36.29 -7.47 -42.16
C LEU A 54 -36.30 -8.10 -40.77
N LEU A 55 -37.09 -9.17 -40.58
CA LEU A 55 -37.18 -9.88 -39.31
C LEU A 55 -35.89 -10.66 -39.03
N GLN A 56 -35.31 -11.29 -40.06
CA GLN A 56 -34.03 -11.99 -39.98
C GLN A 56 -32.90 -11.06 -39.57
N HIS A 57 -32.77 -9.90 -40.23
CA HIS A 57 -31.78 -8.89 -39.87
C HIS A 57 -31.93 -8.39 -38.44
N SER A 58 -33.18 -8.16 -38.00
CA SER A 58 -33.47 -7.73 -36.64
C SER A 58 -33.09 -8.82 -35.62
N LEU A 59 -33.40 -10.09 -35.90
CA LEU A 59 -33.03 -11.22 -35.06
C LEU A 59 -31.51 -11.41 -34.96
N MET A 60 -30.77 -11.26 -36.06
CA MET A 60 -29.31 -11.33 -36.03
C MET A 60 -28.70 -10.23 -35.16
N LYS A 61 -29.21 -9.00 -35.24
CA LYS A 61 -28.79 -7.90 -34.35
C LYS A 61 -29.11 -8.14 -32.88
N LEU A 62 -30.28 -8.70 -32.59
CA LEU A 62 -30.65 -9.07 -31.21
C LEU A 62 -29.74 -10.17 -30.67
N LEU A 63 -29.40 -11.16 -31.49
CA LEU A 63 -28.48 -12.22 -31.14
C LEU A 63 -27.06 -11.68 -30.88
N GLU A 64 -26.55 -10.79 -31.75
CA GLU A 64 -25.27 -10.11 -31.55
C GLU A 64 -25.23 -9.33 -30.22
N ALA A 65 -26.28 -8.56 -29.94
CA ALA A 65 -26.41 -7.82 -28.68
C ALA A 65 -26.43 -8.77 -27.46
N LYS A 66 -27.07 -9.94 -27.57
CA LYS A 66 -27.10 -10.97 -26.52
C LYS A 66 -25.70 -11.57 -26.26
N TRP A 67 -24.92 -11.82 -27.31
CA TRP A 67 -23.54 -12.29 -27.18
C TRP A 67 -22.67 -11.27 -26.44
N GLU A 68 -22.71 -10.00 -26.86
CA GLU A 68 -21.95 -8.94 -26.19
C GLU A 68 -22.41 -8.75 -24.74
N HIS A 69 -23.71 -8.78 -24.46
CA HIS A 69 -24.22 -8.74 -23.09
C HIS A 69 -23.67 -9.87 -22.22
N THR A 70 -23.65 -11.10 -22.74
CA THR A 70 -23.16 -12.28 -21.99
C THR A 70 -21.68 -12.14 -21.66
N LYS A 71 -20.87 -11.68 -22.63
CA LYS A 71 -19.45 -11.39 -22.46
C LYS A 71 -19.20 -10.29 -21.43
N HIS A 72 -19.96 -9.19 -21.52
CA HIS A 72 -19.83 -8.08 -20.57
C HIS A 72 -20.29 -8.46 -19.16
N LEU A 73 -21.33 -9.31 -19.03
CA LEU A 73 -21.81 -9.79 -17.74
C LEU A 73 -20.74 -10.64 -17.03
N GLY A 74 -20.09 -11.55 -17.75
CA GLY A 74 -18.98 -12.34 -17.18
C GLY A 74 -17.85 -11.46 -16.66
N HIS A 75 -17.41 -10.48 -17.46
CA HIS A 75 -16.38 -9.53 -17.04
C HIS A 75 -16.84 -8.63 -15.86
N LEU A 76 -18.12 -8.23 -15.82
CA LEU A 76 -18.68 -7.46 -14.70
C LEU A 76 -18.64 -8.27 -13.40
N ASP A 77 -18.99 -9.56 -13.45
CA ASP A 77 -19.00 -10.42 -12.26
C ASP A 77 -17.57 -10.71 -11.78
N GLU A 78 -16.60 -10.88 -12.68
CA GLU A 78 -15.18 -10.93 -12.32
C GLU A 78 -14.72 -9.66 -11.61
N LEU A 79 -15.09 -8.48 -12.13
CA LEU A 79 -14.73 -7.20 -11.51
C LEU A 79 -15.39 -7.00 -10.15
N LYS A 80 -16.65 -7.40 -9.99
CA LYS A 80 -17.35 -7.34 -8.69
C LYS A 80 -16.67 -8.17 -7.61
N GLU A 81 -16.06 -9.30 -7.97
CA GLU A 81 -15.29 -10.13 -7.04
C GLU A 81 -13.89 -9.57 -6.77
N LEU A 82 -13.24 -8.97 -7.77
CA LEU A 82 -11.88 -8.48 -7.65
C LEU A 82 -11.77 -7.16 -6.88
N VAL A 83 -12.73 -6.24 -7.05
CA VAL A 83 -12.70 -4.91 -6.42
C VAL A 83 -12.63 -5.01 -4.89
N PRO A 84 -13.53 -5.72 -4.17
CA PRO A 84 -13.49 -5.80 -2.71
C PRO A 84 -12.22 -6.46 -2.19
N ARG A 85 -11.69 -7.47 -2.90
CA ARG A 85 -10.42 -8.12 -2.55
C ARG A 85 -9.26 -7.15 -2.62
N LYS A 86 -9.20 -6.32 -3.66
CA LYS A 86 -8.15 -5.30 -3.83
C LYS A 86 -8.29 -4.19 -2.81
N GLU A 87 -9.51 -3.73 -2.52
CA GLU A 87 -9.78 -2.72 -1.49
C GLU A 87 -9.33 -3.21 -0.10
N SER A 88 -9.68 -4.44 0.28
CA SER A 88 -9.26 -5.04 1.55
C SER A 88 -7.73 -5.17 1.66
N ALA A 89 -7.08 -5.64 0.59
CA ALA A 89 -5.62 -5.73 0.55
C ALA A 89 -4.95 -4.35 0.66
N MET A 90 -5.53 -3.33 0.04
CA MET A 90 -5.05 -1.95 0.12
C MET A 90 -5.20 -1.39 1.53
N TYR A 91 -6.36 -1.59 2.17
CA TYR A 91 -6.61 -1.17 3.55
C TYR A 91 -5.59 -1.79 4.51
N HIS A 92 -5.33 -3.09 4.38
CA HIS A 92 -4.32 -3.76 5.20
C HIS A 92 -2.91 -3.19 5.01
N LYS A 93 -2.51 -2.93 3.76
CA LYS A 93 -1.21 -2.28 3.47
C LYS A 93 -1.13 -0.88 4.04
N HIS A 94 -2.21 -0.10 3.98
CA HIS A 94 -2.24 1.24 4.54
C HIS A 94 -2.10 1.22 6.07
N ALA A 95 -2.79 0.31 6.75
CA ALA A 95 -2.66 0.13 8.18
C ALA A 95 -1.22 -0.24 8.59
N LEU A 96 -0.59 -1.15 7.84
CA LEU A 96 0.81 -1.52 8.07
C LEU A 96 1.77 -0.34 7.82
N LEU A 97 1.52 0.47 6.79
CA LEU A 97 2.31 1.66 6.52
C LEU A 97 2.27 2.63 7.70
N VAL A 98 1.07 2.94 8.21
CA VAL A 98 0.89 3.83 9.38
C VAL A 98 1.61 3.28 10.61
N GLU A 99 1.55 1.97 10.85
CA GLU A 99 2.30 1.32 11.95
C GLU A 99 3.82 1.54 11.79
N LYS A 100 4.35 1.36 10.58
CA LYS A 100 5.79 1.56 10.30
C LYS A 100 6.21 3.02 10.41
N GLU A 101 5.42 3.95 9.92
CA GLU A 101 5.67 5.39 10.08
C GLU A 101 5.70 5.78 11.57
N GLY A 102 4.76 5.25 12.37
CA GLY A 102 4.77 5.44 13.82
C GLY A 102 6.02 4.88 14.51
N ALA A 103 6.48 3.69 14.10
CA ALA A 103 7.70 3.09 14.64
C ALA A 103 8.96 3.90 14.26
N ILE A 104 9.02 4.41 13.03
CA ILE A 104 10.12 5.29 12.58
C ILE A 104 10.16 6.55 13.44
N PHE A 105 9.02 7.23 13.62
CA PHE A 105 8.94 8.44 14.43
C PHE A 105 9.42 8.22 15.87
N GLN A 106 9.04 7.10 16.49
CA GLN A 106 9.51 6.75 17.84
C GLN A 106 11.03 6.52 17.90
N LEU A 107 11.61 5.87 16.89
CA LEU A 107 13.04 5.64 16.81
C LEU A 107 13.81 6.96 16.62
N GLU A 108 13.30 7.87 15.78
CA GLU A 108 13.87 9.20 15.58
C GLU A 108 13.89 10.00 16.88
N GLN A 109 12.80 10.00 17.65
CA GLN A 109 12.74 10.67 18.94
C GLN A 109 13.77 10.11 19.94
N LYS A 110 13.91 8.79 20.03
CA LYS A 110 14.90 8.16 20.90
C LYS A 110 16.33 8.51 20.49
N LEU A 111 16.59 8.55 19.19
CA LEU A 111 17.90 8.88 18.64
C LEU A 111 18.28 10.32 19.01
N GLU A 112 17.34 11.25 18.95
CA GLU A 112 17.56 12.64 19.35
C GLU A 112 17.87 12.78 20.85
N CYS A 113 17.14 12.07 21.72
CA CYS A 113 17.45 12.04 23.15
C CYS A 113 18.88 11.54 23.42
N LEU A 114 19.27 10.42 22.80
CA LEU A 114 20.61 9.84 22.97
C LEU A 114 21.72 10.78 22.49
N ARG A 115 21.47 11.55 21.41
CA ARG A 115 22.41 12.58 20.96
C ARG A 115 22.57 13.69 22.00
N GLY A 116 21.46 14.18 22.55
CA GLY A 116 21.50 15.19 23.62
C GLY A 116 22.24 14.71 24.87
N GLU A 117 22.01 13.45 25.28
CA GLU A 117 22.75 12.83 26.38
C GLU A 117 24.26 12.73 26.09
N ALA A 118 24.63 12.30 24.88
CA ALA A 118 26.03 12.21 24.48
C ALA A 118 26.74 13.58 24.45
N GLU A 119 26.05 14.63 23.98
CA GLU A 119 26.57 16.01 24.01
C GLU A 119 26.73 16.53 25.43
N GLN A 120 25.80 16.20 26.33
CA GLN A 120 25.91 16.57 27.74
C GLN A 120 27.13 15.91 28.39
N ILE A 121 27.30 14.59 28.21
CA ILE A 121 28.44 13.84 28.72
C ILE A 121 29.75 14.43 28.18
N ALA A 122 29.82 14.74 26.88
CA ALA A 122 31.01 15.32 26.27
C ALA A 122 31.39 16.68 26.87
N ARG A 123 30.40 17.51 27.25
CA ARG A 123 30.66 18.78 27.95
C ARG A 123 31.17 18.54 29.37
N GLU A 124 30.50 17.67 30.13
CA GLU A 124 30.89 17.33 31.50
C GLU A 124 32.32 16.77 31.55
N THR A 125 32.67 15.83 30.66
CA THR A 125 34.03 15.29 30.57
C THR A 125 35.07 16.37 30.30
N LYS A 126 34.76 17.35 29.44
CA LYS A 126 35.69 18.45 29.14
C LYS A 126 35.90 19.37 30.35
N ASP A 127 34.83 19.65 31.09
CA ASP A 127 34.90 20.47 32.30
C ASP A 127 35.67 19.75 33.41
N GLU A 128 35.43 18.45 33.59
CA GLU A 128 36.18 17.58 34.51
C GLU A 128 37.67 17.49 34.15
N ASP A 129 38.01 17.35 32.86
CA ASP A 129 39.41 17.36 32.39
C ASP A 129 40.11 18.69 32.72
N ALA A 130 39.41 19.81 32.54
CA ALA A 130 39.94 21.13 32.87
C ALA A 130 40.15 21.29 34.39
N GLU A 131 39.23 20.81 35.22
CA GLU A 131 39.37 20.80 36.66
C GLU A 131 40.55 19.92 37.12
N LEU A 132 40.69 18.73 36.54
CA LEU A 132 41.79 17.82 36.81
C LEU A 132 43.15 18.46 36.51
N LEU A 133 43.27 19.18 35.39
CA LEU A 133 44.49 19.92 35.05
C LEU A 133 44.81 21.00 36.10
N ARG A 134 43.79 21.74 36.56
CA ARG A 134 43.97 22.77 37.60
C ARG A 134 44.40 22.18 38.94
N LEU A 135 43.81 21.05 39.34
CA LEU A 135 44.19 20.37 40.58
C LEU A 135 45.62 19.83 40.52
N LYS A 136 46.03 19.24 39.39
CA LYS A 136 47.41 18.79 39.18
C LYS A 136 48.42 19.93 39.32
N GLU A 137 48.12 21.08 38.74
CA GLU A 137 48.98 22.26 38.88
C GLU A 137 49.04 22.74 40.34
N GLY A 138 47.90 22.77 41.04
CA GLY A 138 47.86 23.10 42.46
C GLY A 138 48.69 22.14 43.33
N VAL A 139 48.67 20.84 43.02
CA VAL A 139 49.52 19.85 43.69
C VAL A 139 51.00 20.13 43.46
N ASN A 140 51.41 20.42 42.23
CA ASN A 140 52.80 20.75 41.91
C ASN A 140 53.27 21.98 42.69
N ILE A 141 52.49 23.07 42.67
CA ILE A 141 52.81 24.31 43.40
C ILE A 141 52.95 24.04 44.91
N ALA A 142 52.00 23.30 45.49
CA ALA A 142 52.03 22.97 46.91
C ALA A 142 53.25 22.10 47.26
N GLN A 143 53.60 21.16 46.40
CA GLN A 143 54.76 20.29 46.59
C GLN A 143 56.08 21.09 46.54
N GLU A 144 56.23 22.01 45.58
CA GLU A 144 57.39 22.91 45.52
C GLU A 144 57.48 23.80 46.77
N ALA A 145 56.35 24.34 47.25
CA ALA A 145 56.31 25.13 48.47
C ALA A 145 56.75 24.32 49.71
N CYS A 146 56.28 23.08 49.84
CA CYS A 146 56.70 22.18 50.92
C CYS A 146 58.21 21.90 50.89
N VAL A 147 58.75 21.53 49.72
CA VAL A 147 60.19 21.28 49.56
C VAL A 147 61.01 22.53 49.93
N ASN A 148 60.57 23.71 49.51
CA ASN A 148 61.24 24.97 49.86
C ASN A 148 61.24 25.20 51.39
N VAL A 149 60.11 24.96 52.07
CA VAL A 149 60.02 25.06 53.54
C VAL A 149 60.93 24.04 54.22
N GLU A 150 60.98 22.80 53.74
CA GLU A 150 61.88 21.75 54.25
C GLU A 150 63.35 22.16 54.14
N VAL A 151 63.76 22.71 52.99
CA VAL A 151 65.12 23.23 52.77
C VAL A 151 65.41 24.38 53.74
N ARG A 152 64.53 25.39 53.83
CA ARG A 152 64.73 26.52 54.76
C ARG A 152 64.83 26.05 56.21
N PHE A 153 64.02 25.07 56.61
CA PHE A 153 64.09 24.48 57.94
C PHE A 153 65.44 23.80 58.19
N HIS A 154 65.94 23.04 57.22
CA HIS A 154 67.25 22.39 57.30
C HIS A 154 68.41 23.40 57.36
N ASP A 155 68.34 24.48 56.59
CA ASP A 155 69.33 25.56 56.58
C ASP A 155 69.40 26.24 57.96
N ILE A 156 68.25 26.56 58.56
CA ILE A 156 68.17 27.15 59.90
C ILE A 156 68.82 26.24 60.96
N LEU A 157 68.53 24.93 60.91
CA LEU A 157 69.15 23.97 61.82
C LEU A 157 70.67 23.89 61.65
N SER A 158 71.15 23.95 60.41
CA SER A 158 72.59 23.89 60.09
C SER A 158 73.35 25.16 60.52
N ASP A 159 72.75 26.34 60.34
CA ASP A 159 73.28 27.62 60.84
C ASP A 159 73.34 27.61 62.37
N MET A 160 72.27 27.17 63.04
CA MET A 160 72.24 27.06 64.51
C MET A 160 73.36 26.14 65.04
N ARG A 161 73.56 24.97 64.42
CA ARG A 161 74.64 24.03 64.81
C ARG A 161 76.03 24.64 64.63
N SER A 162 76.27 25.31 63.50
CA SER A 162 77.55 25.97 63.21
C SER A 162 77.88 27.05 64.24
N ARG A 163 76.89 27.86 64.65
CA ARG A 163 77.06 28.91 65.67
C ARG A 163 77.33 28.35 67.07
N LEU A 164 76.75 27.21 67.42
CA LEU A 164 76.95 26.56 68.72
C LEU A 164 78.31 25.83 68.83
N GLN A 165 78.95 25.47 67.70
CA GLN A 165 80.28 24.85 67.68
C GLN A 165 81.44 25.86 67.77
N LEU A 166 81.18 27.16 67.63
CA LEU A 166 82.18 28.24 67.77
C LEU A 166 82.28 28.79 69.21
N SER A 167 81.81 28.04 70.21
CA SER A 167 81.74 28.46 71.62
C SER A 167 82.65 27.66 72.58
N GLU A 168 83.72 27.05 72.08
CA GLU A 168 84.89 26.62 72.89
C GLU A 168 86.13 27.41 72.46
#